data_AF-A0A1I0CYE9-F1
#
_entry.id   AF-A0A1I0CYE9-F1
#
_cell.length_a   1.000
_cell.length_b   1.000
_cell.length_c   1.000
_cell.angle_alpha   90.00
_cell.angle_beta   90.00
_cell.angle_gamma   90.00
#
_symmetry.space_group_name_H-M   'P 1'
#
loop_
_entity.id
_entity.type
_entity.pdbx_description
1 polymer ?
#
loop_
_entity_poly.entity_id
_entity_poly.type
_entity_poly.pdbx_seq_one_letter_code
_entity_poly.pdbx_strand_id
1 'polypeptide(L)'
;MSEAVTSTRPVVDRRVPPQPSPGTARSQHWARPDAARDVLALAWAPGLAPPRQIRVRPELHDRLLAELDPAARVALTDHGLLGEPAGVPVVIDPALPGCPGFEVQRVRPGGPVRLRGAA
;
A
#
# COMPACT_ATOMS: atom_id res chain seq x y z
N MET A 1 37.17 -63.68 2.32
CA MET A 1 37.64 -62.61 3.23
C MET A 1 38.41 -61.61 2.37
N SER A 2 37.99 -60.34 2.44
CA SER A 2 38.68 -59.13 1.97
C SER A 2 38.69 -58.85 0.46
N GLU A 3 37.62 -58.22 -0.03
CA GLU A 3 37.64 -57.41 -1.26
C GLU A 3 38.33 -56.06 -0.96
N ALA A 4 39.37 -55.74 -1.73
CA ALA A 4 40.07 -54.47 -1.66
C ALA A 4 39.25 -53.40 -2.40
N VAL A 5 38.63 -52.49 -1.65
CA VAL A 5 37.90 -51.36 -2.21
C VAL A 5 38.90 -50.36 -2.81
N THR A 6 38.97 -50.32 -4.14
CA THR A 6 39.74 -49.29 -4.85
C THR A 6 38.79 -48.14 -5.11
N SER A 7 38.92 -47.09 -4.30
CA SER A 7 38.09 -45.88 -4.37
C SER A 7 38.51 -45.03 -5.57
N THR A 8 37.85 -45.23 -6.72
CA THR A 8 37.94 -44.32 -7.87
C THR A 8 36.98 -43.15 -7.64
N ARG A 9 37.52 -41.97 -7.37
CA ARG A 9 36.78 -40.70 -7.29
C ARG A 9 36.18 -40.36 -8.67
N PRO A 10 34.89 -40.01 -8.78
CA PRO A 10 34.40 -39.36 -10.00
C PRO A 10 34.82 -37.88 -10.00
N VAL A 11 35.45 -37.47 -11.11
CA VAL A 11 35.66 -36.07 -11.49
C VAL A 11 34.30 -35.40 -11.58
N VAL A 12 34.02 -34.46 -10.67
CA VAL A 12 32.89 -33.54 -10.80
C VAL A 12 33.21 -32.59 -11.95
N ASP A 13 32.53 -32.80 -13.09
CA ASP A 13 32.45 -31.84 -14.18
C ASP A 13 31.80 -30.55 -13.63
N ARG A 14 32.61 -29.49 -13.49
CA ARG A 14 32.15 -28.16 -13.11
C ARG A 14 31.52 -27.46 -14.32
N ARG A 15 30.41 -27.99 -14.85
CA ARG A 15 29.55 -27.18 -15.71
C ARG A 15 28.87 -26.14 -14.84
N VAL A 16 29.45 -24.95 -14.84
CA VAL A 16 28.81 -23.73 -14.34
C VAL A 16 27.44 -23.65 -15.02
N PRO A 17 26.31 -23.66 -14.28
CA PRO A 17 25.03 -23.41 -14.89
C PRO A 17 25.10 -22.04 -15.58
N PRO A 18 24.57 -21.89 -16.81
CA PRO A 18 24.62 -20.61 -17.50
C PRO A 18 24.01 -19.57 -16.57
N GLN A 19 24.82 -18.61 -16.13
CA GLN A 19 24.32 -17.50 -15.36
C GLN A 19 23.28 -16.81 -16.23
N PRO A 20 22.06 -16.57 -15.73
CA PRO A 20 21.11 -15.77 -16.47
C PRO A 20 21.77 -14.41 -16.68
N SER A 21 21.96 -14.04 -17.95
CA SER A 21 22.40 -12.70 -18.32
C SER A 21 21.58 -11.68 -17.51
N PRO A 22 22.15 -10.55 -17.06
CA PRO A 22 21.36 -9.43 -16.56
C PRO A 22 20.64 -8.78 -17.76
N GLY A 23 19.83 -9.58 -18.46
CA GLY A 23 18.77 -9.10 -19.31
C GLY A 23 17.77 -8.50 -18.35
N THR A 24 17.82 -7.16 -18.29
CA THR A 24 16.82 -6.24 -17.77
C THR A 24 15.52 -6.93 -17.40
N ALA A 25 15.50 -7.60 -16.25
CA ALA A 25 14.29 -8.10 -15.64
C ALA A 25 13.62 -6.84 -15.12
N ARG A 26 13.00 -6.09 -16.03
CA ARG A 26 12.05 -5.05 -15.67
C ARG A 26 11.03 -5.79 -14.87
N SER A 27 11.08 -5.59 -13.56
CA SER A 27 10.11 -6.02 -12.59
C SER A 27 8.74 -5.48 -13.00
N GLN A 28 8.08 -6.14 -13.95
CA GLN A 28 6.71 -5.88 -14.36
C GLN A 28 5.71 -6.27 -13.26
N HIS A 29 6.20 -6.74 -12.11
CA HIS A 29 5.39 -7.20 -10.98
C HIS A 29 4.94 -6.07 -10.05
N TRP A 30 5.50 -4.86 -10.15
CA TRP A 30 5.01 -3.72 -9.38
C TRP A 30 4.03 -2.93 -10.25
N ALA A 31 2.74 -3.10 -9.98
CA ALA A 31 1.75 -2.12 -10.42
C ALA A 31 2.24 -0.71 -10.02
N ARG A 32 1.88 0.31 -10.81
CA ARG A 32 2.20 1.70 -10.49
C ARG A 32 1.71 1.99 -9.05
N PRO A 33 2.51 2.67 -8.20
CA PRO A 33 2.07 3.07 -6.87
C PRO A 33 0.74 3.83 -6.96
N ASP A 34 -0.23 3.41 -6.15
CA ASP A 34 -1.59 3.95 -6.10
C ASP A 34 -1.80 4.55 -4.71
N ALA A 35 -1.58 5.85 -4.59
CA ALA A 35 -1.58 6.53 -3.31
C ALA A 35 -2.97 6.47 -2.65
N ALA A 36 -4.04 6.52 -3.42
CA ALA A 36 -5.41 6.44 -2.90
C ALA A 36 -5.66 5.06 -2.29
N ARG A 37 -5.29 3.99 -3.00
CA ARG A 37 -5.42 2.63 -2.49
C ARG A 37 -4.55 2.38 -1.26
N ASP A 38 -3.31 2.88 -1.25
CA ASP A 38 -2.40 2.69 -0.13
C ASP A 38 -2.90 3.43 1.13
N VAL A 39 -3.37 4.67 0.98
CA VAL A 39 -3.97 5.45 2.08
C VAL A 39 -5.21 4.73 2.63
N LEU A 40 -6.09 4.24 1.76
CA LEU A 40 -7.29 3.51 2.18
C LEU A 40 -6.97 2.17 2.84
N ALA A 41 -6.00 1.42 2.32
CA ALA A 41 -5.56 0.16 2.91
C ALA A 41 -5.03 0.37 4.34
N LEU A 42 -4.28 1.46 4.57
CA LEU A 42 -3.82 1.83 5.90
C LEU A 42 -4.94 2.35 6.78
N ALA A 43 -5.87 3.16 6.24
CA ALA A 43 -7.02 3.67 6.99
C ALA A 43 -7.93 2.53 7.49
N TRP A 44 -8.07 1.46 6.72
CA TRP A 44 -8.91 0.30 7.05
C TRP A 44 -8.13 -0.94 7.49
N ALA A 45 -6.89 -0.77 7.96
CA ALA A 45 -6.06 -1.89 8.37
C ALA A 45 -6.77 -2.77 9.44
N PRO A 46 -6.76 -4.10 9.29
CA PRO A 46 -7.44 -5.02 10.21
C PRO A 46 -6.99 -4.85 11.65
N GLY A 47 -7.93 -4.98 12.59
CA GLY A 47 -7.66 -4.88 14.03
C GLY A 47 -7.52 -3.44 14.55
N LEU A 48 -7.60 -2.42 13.69
CA LEU A 48 -7.62 -1.02 14.11
C LEU A 48 -9.05 -0.47 14.20
N ALA A 49 -9.24 0.50 15.10
CA ALA A 49 -10.52 1.21 15.21
C ALA A 49 -10.88 1.94 13.90
N PRO A 50 -12.17 2.06 13.54
CA PRO A 50 -12.58 2.72 12.30
C PRO A 50 -11.97 4.12 12.12
N PRO A 51 -11.53 4.50 10.90
CA PRO A 51 -11.05 5.83 10.63
C PRO A 51 -12.20 6.83 10.77
N ARG A 52 -11.93 7.93 11.46
CA ARG A 52 -12.83 9.07 11.57
C ARG A 52 -12.54 10.10 10.48
N GLN A 53 -11.27 10.26 10.15
CA GLN A 53 -10.77 11.29 9.26
C GLN A 53 -9.35 10.95 8.81
N ILE A 54 -8.98 11.35 7.60
CA ILE A 54 -7.61 11.33 7.09
C ILE A 54 -7.16 12.77 6.92
N ARG A 55 -6.03 13.12 7.52
CA ARG A 55 -5.35 14.39 7.26
C ARG A 55 -4.29 14.15 6.21
N VAL A 56 -4.20 15.01 5.21
CA VAL A 56 -3.24 14.89 4.11
C VAL A 56 -2.55 16.22 3.88
N ARG A 57 -1.28 16.20 3.49
CA ARG A 57 -0.61 17.40 2.99
C ARG A 57 -1.22 17.84 1.65
N PRO A 58 -1.15 19.14 1.30
CA PRO A 58 -1.64 19.63 0.02
C PRO A 58 -1.08 18.87 -1.19
N GLU A 59 0.22 18.56 -1.19
CA GLU A 59 0.88 17.90 -2.32
C GLU A 59 0.41 16.44 -2.49
N LEU A 60 0.07 15.76 -1.38
CA LEU A 60 -0.52 14.44 -1.42
C LEU A 60 -1.98 14.50 -1.87
N HIS A 61 -2.73 15.51 -1.44
CA HIS A 61 -4.10 15.74 -1.90
C HIS A 61 -4.17 15.93 -3.42
N ASP A 62 -3.29 16.76 -3.99
CA ASP A 62 -3.23 16.98 -5.43
C ASP A 62 -2.89 15.69 -6.18
N ARG A 63 -1.99 14.88 -5.62
CA ARG A 63 -1.65 13.56 -6.17
C ARG A 63 -2.84 12.60 -6.11
N LEU A 64 -3.58 12.56 -5.00
CA LEU A 64 -4.80 11.76 -4.87
C LEU A 64 -5.80 12.17 -5.95
N LEU A 65 -6.07 13.46 -6.13
CA LEU A 65 -6.97 13.94 -7.18
C LEU A 65 -6.53 13.48 -8.57
N ALA A 66 -5.24 13.51 -8.88
CA ALA A 66 -4.72 13.08 -10.17
C ALA A 66 -4.86 11.56 -10.43
N GLU A 67 -4.80 10.74 -9.38
CA GLU A 67 -4.81 9.27 -9.47
C GLU A 67 -6.23 8.67 -9.38
N LEU A 68 -7.18 9.37 -8.75
CA LEU A 68 -8.57 8.91 -8.62
C LEU A 68 -9.32 8.87 -9.95
N ASP A 69 -10.24 7.91 -10.07
CA ASP A 69 -11.24 7.87 -11.12
C ASP A 69 -12.21 9.07 -11.01
N PRO A 70 -12.95 9.42 -12.08
CA PRO A 70 -13.80 10.60 -12.09
C PRO A 70 -14.84 10.65 -10.97
N ALA A 71 -15.44 9.52 -10.59
CA ALA A 71 -16.48 9.49 -9.56
C ALA A 71 -15.86 9.71 -8.17
N ALA A 72 -14.77 9.01 -7.85
CA ALA A 72 -14.06 9.18 -6.59
C ALA A 72 -13.41 10.58 -6.48
N ARG A 73 -12.96 11.15 -7.60
CA ARG A 73 -12.46 12.53 -7.65
C ARG A 73 -13.54 13.53 -7.27
N VAL A 74 -14.75 13.40 -7.82
CA VAL A 74 -15.90 14.24 -7.47
C VAL A 74 -16.25 14.08 -5.98
N ALA A 75 -16.28 12.86 -5.46
CA ALA A 75 -16.50 12.63 -4.03
C ALA A 75 -15.45 13.34 -3.16
N LEU A 76 -14.19 13.35 -3.58
CA LEU A 76 -13.12 14.05 -2.86
C LEU A 76 -13.22 15.58 -2.99
N THR A 77 -13.48 16.11 -4.19
CA THR A 77 -13.54 17.57 -4.40
C THR A 77 -14.79 18.21 -3.79
N ASP A 78 -15.94 17.56 -3.94
CA ASP A 78 -17.24 18.17 -3.65
C ASP A 78 -17.72 17.81 -2.25
N HIS A 79 -17.31 16.65 -1.74
CA HIS A 79 -17.73 16.15 -0.44
C HIS A 79 -16.57 15.96 0.55
N GLY A 80 -15.32 16.07 0.10
CA GLY A 80 -14.16 15.83 0.94
C GLY A 80 -14.07 14.38 1.41
N LEU A 81 -14.60 13.42 0.65
CA LEU A 81 -14.65 12.01 1.03
C LEU A 81 -13.72 11.18 0.15
N LEU A 82 -12.98 10.26 0.77
CA LEU A 82 -12.13 9.30 0.08
C LEU A 82 -12.60 7.87 0.33
N GLY A 83 -12.77 7.13 -0.76
CA GLY A 83 -13.10 5.70 -0.77
C GLY A 83 -14.60 5.40 -0.69
N GLU A 84 -14.98 4.25 -1.23
CA GLU A 84 -16.35 3.73 -1.26
C GLU A 84 -16.47 2.49 -0.36
N PRO A 85 -17.65 2.16 0.20
CA PRO A 85 -18.94 2.87 0.13
C PRO A 85 -19.20 3.83 1.31
N ALA A 86 -18.38 3.80 2.37
CA ALA A 86 -18.63 4.60 3.57
C ALA A 86 -18.04 6.02 3.51
N GLY A 87 -17.01 6.24 2.70
CA GLY A 87 -16.27 7.52 2.62
C GLY A 87 -15.53 7.85 3.91
N VAL A 88 -14.23 8.13 3.82
CA VAL A 88 -13.46 8.70 4.94
C VAL A 88 -13.25 10.19 4.69
N PRO A 89 -13.67 11.09 5.61
CA PRO A 89 -13.43 12.52 5.48
C PRO A 89 -11.94 12.85 5.35
N VAL A 90 -11.59 13.67 4.37
CA VAL A 90 -10.23 14.15 4.11
C VAL A 90 -10.12 15.61 4.50
N VAL A 91 -9.06 15.96 5.21
CA VAL A 91 -8.71 17.34 5.53
C VAL A 91 -7.29 17.64 5.12
N ILE A 92 -7.13 18.75 4.42
CA ILE A 92 -5.82 19.24 4.03
C ILE A 92 -5.16 19.89 5.26
N ASP A 93 -4.00 19.36 5.66
CA ASP A 93 -3.21 19.85 6.77
C ASP A 93 -1.76 20.10 6.32
N PRO A 94 -1.36 21.37 6.10
CA PRO A 94 -0.01 21.70 5.68
C PRO A 94 1.04 21.47 6.78
N ALA A 95 0.63 21.32 8.05
CA ALA A 95 1.54 21.12 9.17
C ALA A 95 2.03 19.68 9.33
N LEU A 96 1.49 18.73 8.55
CA LEU A 96 1.94 17.34 8.57
C LEU A 96 3.40 17.21 8.07
N PRO A 97 4.15 16.21 8.58
CA PRO A 97 5.51 15.94 8.11
C PRO A 97 5.49 15.54 6.62
N GLY A 98 6.56 15.89 5.89
CA GLY A 98 6.67 15.62 4.45
C GLY A 98 6.61 14.13 4.07
N CYS A 99 6.92 13.23 5.00
CA CYS A 99 6.73 11.79 4.84
C CYS A 99 6.13 11.21 6.14
N PRO A 100 5.04 10.42 6.06
CA PRO A 100 4.38 9.93 4.86
C PRO A 100 3.43 10.94 4.18
N GLY A 101 3.28 12.15 4.74
CA GLY A 101 2.40 13.19 4.18
C GLY A 101 0.91 13.00 4.49
N PHE A 102 0.54 12.01 5.31
CA PHE A 102 -0.82 11.83 5.82
C PHE A 102 -0.84 11.27 7.25
N GLU A 103 -1.98 11.41 7.91
CA GLU A 103 -2.28 10.82 9.22
C GLU A 103 -3.73 10.32 9.25
N VAL A 104 -3.96 9.13 9.81
CA VAL A 104 -5.31 8.58 10.00
C VAL A 104 -5.76 8.83 11.43
N GLN A 105 -6.75 9.71 11.62
CA GLN A 105 -7.40 9.87 12.91
C GLN A 105 -8.48 8.81 13.06
N ARG A 106 -8.42 8.04 14.13
CA ARG A 106 -9.37 6.98 14.44
C ARG A 106 -10.27 7.37 15.59
N VAL A 107 -11.46 6.77 15.64
CA VAL A 107 -12.30 6.88 16.83
C VAL A 107 -11.56 6.27 18.03
N ARG A 108 -11.65 6.91 19.20
CA ARG A 108 -11.16 6.28 20.43
C ARG A 108 -11.99 5.02 20.70
N PRO A 109 -11.38 3.90 21.13
CA PRO A 109 -12.15 2.77 21.63
C PRO A 109 -13.04 3.27 22.78
N GLY A 110 -14.36 3.11 22.62
CA GLY A 110 -15.39 3.59 23.57
C GLY A 110 -15.98 4.99 23.29
N GLY A 111 -15.57 5.67 22.21
CA GLY A 111 -16.21 6.91 21.78
C GLY A 111 -17.54 6.66 21.05
N PRO A 112 -18.52 7.59 21.13
CA PRO A 112 -19.80 7.40 20.45
C PRO A 112 -19.59 7.35 18.93
N VAL A 113 -19.92 6.21 18.31
CA VAL A 113 -20.13 6.12 16.86
C VAL A 113 -21.42 6.88 16.57
N ARG A 114 -21.30 8.14 16.17
CA ARG A 114 -22.41 8.88 15.58
C ARG A 114 -22.61 8.31 14.18
N LEU A 115 -23.43 7.26 14.08
CA LEU A 115 -24.00 6.88 12.78
C LEU A 115 -24.72 8.11 12.26
N ARG A 116 -24.24 8.67 11.14
CA ARG A 116 -24.92 9.77 10.46
C ARG A 116 -26.20 9.16 9.88
N GLY A 117 -27.30 9.32 10.62
CA GLY A 117 -28.61 8.83 10.24
C GLY A 117 -29.05 9.42 8.92
N ALA A 118 -29.58 8.56 8.06
CA ALA A 118 -30.54 8.95 7.05
C ALA A 118 -31.69 9.70 7.73
N ALA A 119 -31.96 10.91 7.24
CA ALA A 119 -33.19 11.64 7.47
C ALA A 119 -33.61 12.21 6.12
#